data_AF-A0A973RT38-F1
#
_entry.id   AF-A0A973RT38-F1
#
_cell.length_a   1.000
_cell.length_b   1.000
_cell.length_c   1.000
_cell.angle_alpha   90.00
_cell.angle_beta   90.00
_cell.angle_gamma   90.00
#
_symmetry.space_group_name_H-M   'P 1'
#
loop_
_entity.id
_entity.type
_entity.pdbx_description
1 polymer ?
#
loop_
_entity_poly.entity_id
_entity_poly.type
_entity_poly.pdbx_seq_one_letter_code
_entity_poly.pdbx_strand_id
1 'polypeptide(L)' 'MHGRELWSAAQVADHLGLASAASARRTLSRWGVQAAGYERSGGGRPEARYDAEQVRQAAQQRPGRGARTDLKP' A
#
# COMPACT_ATOMS: atom_id res chain seq x y z
N MET A 1 -16.63 -15.54 -9.93
CA MET A 1 -15.27 -15.59 -9.34
C MET A 1 -14.76 -14.16 -9.33
N HIS A 2 -14.77 -13.48 -8.19
CA HIS A 2 -14.13 -12.16 -8.11
C HIS A 2 -12.63 -12.40 -8.18
N GLY A 3 -12.02 -12.10 -9.33
CA GLY A 3 -10.57 -12.16 -9.47
C GLY A 3 -9.95 -11.25 -8.41
N ARG A 4 -8.93 -11.74 -7.68
CA ARG A 4 -8.21 -10.91 -6.71
C ARG A 4 -7.61 -9.73 -7.45
N GLU A 5 -8.17 -8.55 -7.20
CA GLU A 5 -7.64 -7.31 -7.74
C GLU A 5 -6.34 -6.99 -7.00
N LEU A 6 -5.24 -6.98 -7.75
CA LEU A 6 -3.90 -6.76 -7.21
C LEU A 6 -3.43 -5.36 -7.57
N TRP A 7 -3.24 -4.53 -6.56
CA TRP A 7 -2.75 -3.16 -6.70
C TRP A 7 -1.25 -3.07 -6.56
N SER A 8 -0.63 -2.24 -7.40
CA SER A 8 0.75 -1.82 -7.16
C SER A 8 0.82 -0.84 -5.98
N ALA A 9 2.01 -0.68 -5.40
CA ALA A 9 2.23 0.32 -4.36
C ALA A 9 1.85 1.76 -4.81
N ALA A 10 1.93 2.06 -6.11
CA ALA A 10 1.52 3.35 -6.66
C ALA A 10 -0.02 3.51 -6.64
N GLN A 11 -0.76 2.48 -7.05
CA GLN A 11 -2.23 2.49 -6.98
C GLN A 11 -2.72 2.58 -5.54
N VAL A 12 -2.04 1.90 -4.60
CA VAL A 12 -2.35 2.04 -3.17
C VAL A 12 -2.07 3.46 -2.68
N ALA A 13 -0.97 4.08 -3.13
CA ALA A 13 -0.65 5.45 -2.74
C ALA A 13 -1.73 6.43 -3.20
N ASP A 14 -2.16 6.31 -4.45
CA ASP A 14 -3.26 7.10 -5.01
C ASP A 14 -4.56 6.91 -4.21
N HIS A 15 -4.97 5.65 -3.98
CA HIS A 15 -6.16 5.32 -3.21
C HIS A 15 -6.14 5.86 -1.78
N LEU A 16 -4.98 5.82 -1.11
CA LEU A 16 -4.83 6.27 0.27
C LEU A 16 -4.52 7.77 0.40
N GLY A 17 -4.34 8.49 -0.72
CA GLY A 17 -3.94 9.89 -0.76
C GLY A 17 -2.51 10.14 -0.26
N LEU A 18 -1.58 9.21 -0.52
CA LEU A 18 -0.18 9.29 -0.08
C LEU A 18 0.72 9.85 -1.19
N ALA A 19 1.73 10.62 -0.80
CA ALA A 19 2.62 11.31 -1.74
C ALA A 19 3.48 10.39 -2.63
N SER A 20 3.66 9.12 -2.27
CA SER A 20 4.55 8.21 -3.00
C SER A 20 4.26 6.75 -2.72
N ALA A 21 4.60 5.88 -3.68
CA ALA A 21 4.56 4.43 -3.53
C ALA A 21 5.42 3.93 -2.34
N ALA A 22 6.54 4.59 -2.02
CA ALA A 22 7.34 4.25 -0.85
C ALA A 22 6.56 4.48 0.47
N SER A 23 5.84 5.60 0.58
CA SER A 23 4.99 5.92 1.73
C SER A 23 3.83 4.94 1.86
N ALA A 24 3.27 4.47 0.73
CA ALA A 24 2.27 3.41 0.73
C ALA A 24 2.84 2.11 1.31
N ARG A 25 3.99 1.63 0.83
CA ARG A 25 4.63 0.41 1.36
C ARG A 25 4.89 0.49 2.86
N ARG A 26 5.40 1.64 3.33
CA ARG A 26 5.65 1.86 4.76
C ARG A 26 4.36 1.83 5.57
N THR A 27 3.31 2.48 5.07
CA THR A 27 1.98 2.48 5.70
C THR A 27 1.39 1.07 5.78
N LEU A 28 1.39 0.34 4.66
CA LEU A 28 0.91 -1.04 4.60
C LEU A 28 1.67 -1.96 5.54
N SER A 29 3.00 -1.85 5.59
CA SER A 29 3.82 -2.61 6.54
C SER A 29 3.48 -2.31 7.99
N ARG A 30 3.16 -1.05 8.35
CA ARG A 30 2.69 -0.69 9.70
C ARG A 30 1.31 -1.24 10.01
N TRP A 31 0.46 -1.43 9.00
CA TRP A 31 -0.86 -2.04 9.14
C TRP A 31 -0.82 -3.58 9.05
N GLY A 32 0.37 -4.18 8.88
CA GLY A 32 0.52 -5.63 8.75
C GLY A 32 0.06 -6.18 7.40
N VAL A 33 -0.22 -5.33 6.41
CA VAL A 33 -0.61 -5.76 5.06
C VAL A 33 0.64 -6.18 4.30
N GLN A 34 0.71 -7.47 3.95
CA GLN A 34 1.82 -8.04 3.20
C GLN A 34 1.58 -7.96 1.69
N ALA A 35 2.66 -8.01 0.91
CA ALA A 35 2.55 -8.14 -0.54
C ALA A 35 2.02 -9.54 -0.89
N ALA A 36 0.97 -9.59 -1.71
CA ALA A 36 0.40 -10.83 -2.23
C ALA A 36 1.35 -11.51 -3.24
N GLY A 37 2.24 -10.73 -3.87
CA GLY A 37 3.25 -11.24 -4.77
C GLY A 37 4.11 -10.13 -5.35
N TYR A 38 5.09 -10.53 -6.16
CA TYR A 38 5.91 -9.61 -6.94
C TYR A 38 5.69 -9.92 -8.41
N GLU A 39 5.25 -8.93 -9.17
CA GLU A 39 5.05 -9.06 -10.60
C GLU A 39 6.13 -8.29 -11.35
N ARG A 40 6.69 -8.89 -12.38
CA ARG A 40 7.55 -8.17 -13.34
C ARG A 40 6.71 -7.80 -14.55
N SER A 41 6.34 -6.53 -14.64
CA SER A 41 5.84 -5.99 -15.91
C SER A 41 7.04 -5.69 -16.83
N GLY A 42 7.09 -6.38 -17.98
CA GLY A 42 7.88 -5.96 -19.15
C GLY A 42 9.40 -5.79 -18.98
N GLY A 43 10.08 -6.68 -18.23
CA GLY A 43 11.56 -6.67 -18.14
C GLY A 43 12.17 -5.71 -17.10
N GLY A 44 11.34 -5.02 -16.32
CA GLY A 44 11.77 -4.13 -15.23
C GLY A 44 11.99 -4.81 -13.88
N ARG A 45 12.26 -4.00 -12.85
CA ARG A 45 12.36 -4.46 -11.44
C ARG A 45 11.04 -5.08 -10.99
N PRO A 46 11.06 -6.16 -10.18
CA PRO A 46 9.84 -6.75 -9.64
C PRO A 46 9.09 -5.73 -8.77
N GLU A 47 7.81 -5.54 -9.05
CA GLU A 47 6.92 -4.65 -8.29
C GLU A 47 6.03 -5.46 -7.35
N ALA A 48 6.04 -5.06 -6.07
CA ALA A 48 5.15 -5.64 -5.07
C ALA A 48 3.68 -5.31 -5.41
N ARG A 49 2.87 -6.36 -5.41
CA ARG A 49 1.42 -6.34 -5.61
C ARG A 49 0.73 -6.61 -4.28
N TYR A 50 -0.30 -5.84 -3.98
CA TYR A 50 -1.08 -5.91 -2.75
C TYR A 50 -2.52 -6.25 -3.08
N ASP A 51 -3.16 -7.05 -2.23
CA ASP A 51 -4.57 -7.36 -2.39
C ASP A 51 -5.41 -6.11 -2.11
N ALA A 52 -6.21 -5.68 -3.08
CA ALA A 52 -7.02 -4.48 -2.98
C ALA A 52 -8.04 -4.56 -1.84
N GLU A 53 -8.59 -5.74 -1.55
CA GLU A 53 -9.52 -5.91 -0.43
C GLU A 53 -8.78 -5.75 0.90
N GLN A 54 -7.60 -6.36 1.07
CA GLN A 54 -6.81 -6.15 2.30
C GLN A 54 -6.46 -4.68 2.51
N VAL A 55 -6.09 -3.97 1.45
CA VAL A 55 -5.77 -2.53 1.53
C VAL A 55 -7.02 -1.74 1.97
N ARG A 56 -8.19 -2.01 1.37
CA ARG A 56 -9.45 -1.36 1.74
C ARG A 56 -9.85 -1.67 3.19
N GLN A 57 -9.75 -2.93 3.61
CA GLN A 57 -10.03 -3.36 4.99
C GLN A 57 -9.11 -2.67 6.00
N ALA A 58 -7.80 -2.63 5.71
CA ALA A 58 -6.83 -1.94 6.56
C ALA A 58 -7.06 -0.42 6.59
N ALA A 59 -7.50 0.17 5.48
CA ALA A 59 -7.86 1.58 5.41
C ALA A 59 -9.11 1.90 6.26
N GLN A 60 -10.09 1.00 6.32
CA GLN A 60 -11.26 1.14 7.18
C GLN A 60 -10.90 0.97 8.67
N GLN A 61 -9.96 0.09 8.98
CA GLN A 61 -9.44 -0.12 10.34
C GLN A 61 -8.38 0.91 10.75
N ARG A 62 -8.21 1.99 9.99
CA ARG A 62 -7.20 3.03 10.24
C ARG A 62 -7.26 3.50 11.71
N PRO A 63 -6.20 3.28 12.52
CA PRO A 63 -6.05 4.04 13.74
C PRO A 63 -5.85 5.50 13.32
N GLY A 64 -6.75 6.36 13.77
CA GLY A 64 -6.89 7.74 13.33
C GLY A 64 -5.54 8.43 13.11
N ARG A 65 -5.32 8.84 11.86
CA ARG A 65 -4.34 9.84 11.39
C ARG A 65 -3.17 10.04 12.36
N GLY A 66 -2.28 9.04 12.43
CA GLY A 66 -1.10 9.07 13.29
C GLY A 66 -0.35 10.40 13.15
N ALA A 67 -0.12 11.01 14.31
CA ALA A 67 0.55 12.29 14.49
C ALA A 67 1.71 12.51 13.51
N ARG A 68 1.74 13.72 12.94
CA ARG A 68 2.90 14.30 12.25
C ARG A 68 4.16 13.99 13.05
N THR A 69 5.03 13.14 12.49
CA THR A 69 6.40 12.95 12.98
C THR A 69 7.36 13.99 12.35
N ASP A 70 6.86 15.00 11.63
CA ASP A 70 7.65 16.18 11.28
C ASP A 70 7.69 17.21 12.42
N LEU A 71 8.12 16.80 13.62
CA LEU A 71 8.70 17.74 14.59
C LEU A 71 10.21 17.50 14.57
N LYS A 72 10.93 18.25 13.73
CA LYS A 72 12.37 18.43 13.90
C LYS A 72 12.59 19.51 15.00
N PRO A 73 13.61 19.36 15.86
CA PRO A 73 13.93 20.29 16.94
C PRO A 73 14.35 21.68 16.43
#